data_AF-A0A968FW26-F1
#
_entry.id   AF-A0A968FW26-F1
#
_cell.length_a   1.000
_cell.length_b   1.000
_cell.length_c   1.000
_cell.angle_alpha   90.00
_cell.angle_beta   90.00
_cell.angle_gamma   90.00
#
_symmetry.space_group_name_H-M   'P 1'
#
loop_
_entity.id
_entity.type
_entity.pdbx_description
1 polymer ?
#
loop_
_entity_poly.entity_id
_entity_poly.type
_entity_poly.pdbx_seq_one_letter_code
_entity_poly.pdbx_strand_id
1 'polypeptide(L)'
;RWVAKSSLFKIPFVGWAIWASGYIPVERGDRKKSYQAFMATIESLKGGNSIVIFPEGTRSADGTIGPFKKGGPLLSIRSGAPLVPVTLLGTGNIIKKGSGIIRPGKVQIIISPAIPSQAVADDREDAVLDQIRNIICENYAALSVKTGSGD
;
A
#
# COMPACT_ATOMS: atom_id res chain seq x y z
N ARG A 1 5.28 -0.71 -13.41
CA ARG A 1 4.49 -1.96 -13.24
C ARG A 1 4.30 -2.25 -11.76
N TRP A 2 3.05 -2.24 -11.34
CA TRP A 2 2.64 -2.28 -9.95
C TRP A 2 2.14 -3.68 -9.55
N VAL A 3 2.02 -3.98 -8.26
CA VAL A 3 1.58 -5.31 -7.77
C VAL A 3 0.32 -5.15 -6.94
N ALA A 4 -0.70 -5.93 -7.24
CA ALA A 4 -2.02 -5.80 -6.62
C ALA A 4 -2.60 -7.18 -6.30
N LYS A 5 -3.38 -7.19 -5.22
CA LYS A 5 -4.12 -8.35 -4.74
C LYS A 5 -5.11 -8.82 -5.82
N SER A 6 -5.20 -10.12 -6.06
CA SER A 6 -6.14 -10.74 -7.01
C SER A 6 -7.60 -10.28 -6.84
N SER A 7 -8.01 -9.92 -5.62
CA SER A 7 -9.35 -9.38 -5.34
C SER A 7 -9.62 -7.98 -5.92
N LEU A 8 -8.58 -7.19 -6.26
CA LEU A 8 -8.77 -5.88 -6.90
C LEU A 8 -9.21 -6.01 -8.37
N PHE A 9 -8.88 -7.12 -9.04
CA PHE A 9 -9.34 -7.41 -10.40
C PHE A 9 -10.87 -7.56 -10.50
N LYS A 10 -11.56 -7.77 -9.37
CA LYS A 10 -13.02 -7.92 -9.30
C LYS A 10 -13.77 -6.61 -9.07
N ILE A 11 -13.07 -5.50 -8.89
CA ILE A 11 -13.70 -4.17 -8.73
C ILE A 11 -13.90 -3.59 -10.13
N PRO A 12 -15.13 -3.25 -10.57
CA PRO A 12 -15.33 -2.65 -11.89
C PRO A 12 -14.53 -1.34 -12.02
N PHE A 13 -13.99 -1.08 -13.21
CA PHE A 13 -13.06 0.01 -13.55
C PHE A 13 -11.63 -0.12 -12.97
N VAL A 14 -11.48 -0.34 -11.66
CA VAL A 14 -10.14 -0.47 -11.01
C VAL A 14 -9.47 -1.80 -11.38
N GLY A 15 -10.24 -2.89 -11.42
CA GLY A 15 -9.76 -4.21 -11.83
C GLY A 15 -9.37 -4.28 -13.30
N TRP A 16 -10.08 -3.53 -14.17
CA TRP A 16 -9.75 -3.42 -15.58
C TRP A 16 -8.50 -2.57 -15.82
N ALA A 17 -8.33 -1.47 -15.07
CA ALA A 17 -7.12 -0.65 -15.11
C ALA A 17 -5.87 -1.40 -14.60
N ILE A 18 -6.01 -2.21 -13.54
CA ILE A 18 -4.95 -3.06 -12.96
C ILE A 18 -4.57 -4.22 -13.90
N TRP A 19 -5.53 -4.77 -14.64
CA TRP A 19 -5.29 -5.79 -15.66
C TRP A 19 -4.59 -5.22 -16.89
N ALA A 20 -5.05 -4.06 -17.39
CA ALA A 20 -4.44 -3.38 -18.53
C ALA A 20 -3.00 -2.86 -18.29
N SER A 21 -2.58 -2.72 -17.02
CA SER A 21 -1.26 -2.17 -16.64
C SER A 21 -0.23 -3.22 -16.20
N GLY A 22 -0.55 -4.51 -16.32
CA GLY A 22 0.40 -5.62 -16.15
C GLY A 22 0.70 -5.99 -14.69
N TYR A 23 -0.28 -5.87 -13.79
CA TYR A 23 -0.09 -6.16 -12.36
C TYR A 23 0.01 -7.67 -12.06
N ILE A 24 0.88 -8.04 -11.13
CA ILE A 24 1.07 -9.44 -10.70
C ILE A 24 0.00 -9.83 -9.67
N PRO A 25 -0.90 -10.78 -9.96
CA PRO A 25 -1.96 -11.17 -9.04
C PRO A 25 -1.40 -12.02 -7.89
N VAL A 26 -1.54 -11.53 -6.67
CA VAL A 26 -1.25 -12.33 -5.46
C VAL A 26 -2.51 -13.08 -5.04
N GLU A 27 -2.54 -14.40 -5.24
CA GLU A 27 -3.58 -15.32 -4.73
C GLU A 27 -3.21 -15.82 -3.33
N ARG A 28 -4.13 -15.67 -2.35
CA ARG A 28 -3.94 -16.22 -1.00
C ARG A 28 -4.44 -17.67 -0.98
N GLY A 29 -3.62 -18.60 -0.50
CA GLY A 29 -3.99 -20.01 -0.32
C GLY A 29 -2.98 -20.99 -0.90
N ASP A 30 -2.22 -20.57 -1.92
CA ASP A 30 -1.18 -21.39 -2.56
C ASP A 30 0.20 -20.76 -2.31
N ARG A 31 1.00 -21.43 -1.48
CA ARG A 31 2.35 -20.98 -1.11
C ARG A 31 3.27 -20.88 -2.32
N LYS A 32 3.10 -21.76 -3.32
CA LYS A 32 3.92 -21.79 -4.53
C LYS A 32 3.60 -20.59 -5.42
N LYS A 33 2.32 -20.30 -5.65
CA LYS A 33 1.88 -19.12 -6.41
C LYS A 33 2.28 -17.81 -5.72
N SER A 34 2.17 -17.75 -4.39
CA SER A 34 2.58 -16.58 -3.61
C SER A 34 4.07 -16.28 -3.77
N TYR A 35 4.91 -17.32 -3.77
CA TYR A 35 6.35 -17.17 -3.99
C TYR A 35 6.68 -16.75 -5.42
N GLN A 36 6.02 -17.32 -6.43
CA GLN A 36 6.19 -16.92 -7.82
C GLN A 36 5.80 -15.45 -8.04
N ALA A 37 4.69 -15.01 -7.47
CA ALA A 37 4.26 -13.61 -7.51
C ALA A 37 5.29 -12.70 -6.84
N PHE A 38 5.84 -13.12 -5.71
CA PHE A 38 6.90 -12.39 -5.01
C PHE A 38 8.17 -12.23 -5.86
N MET A 39 8.60 -13.29 -6.55
CA MET A 39 9.78 -13.22 -7.44
C MET A 39 9.52 -12.35 -8.67
N ALA A 40 8.36 -12.47 -9.28
CA ALA A 40 7.97 -11.60 -10.40
C ALA A 40 7.91 -10.11 -9.97
N THR A 41 7.51 -9.85 -8.72
CA THR A 41 7.48 -8.50 -8.14
C THR A 41 8.89 -7.92 -8.05
N ILE A 42 9.86 -8.71 -7.58
CA ILE A 42 11.28 -8.30 -7.51
C ILE A 42 11.82 -7.99 -8.91
N GLU A 43 11.57 -8.88 -9.88
CA GLU A 43 12.06 -8.69 -11.25
C GLU A 43 11.46 -7.44 -11.89
N SER A 44 10.16 -7.19 -11.65
CA SER A 44 9.50 -5.97 -12.08
C SER A 44 10.20 -4.73 -11.50
N LEU A 45 10.43 -4.69 -10.18
CA LEU A 45 11.12 -3.57 -9.51
C LEU A 45 12.52 -3.33 -10.09
N LYS A 46 13.30 -4.40 -10.30
CA LYS A 46 14.62 -4.32 -10.93
C LYS A 46 14.56 -3.78 -12.37
N GLY A 47 13.49 -4.08 -13.10
CA GLY A 47 13.19 -3.50 -14.41
C GLY A 47 12.71 -2.05 -14.40
N GLY A 48 12.88 -1.31 -13.29
CA GLY A 48 12.57 0.13 -13.19
C GLY A 48 11.10 0.45 -12.92
N ASN A 49 10.31 -0.55 -12.53
CA ASN A 49 8.88 -0.39 -12.32
C ASN A 49 8.53 -0.02 -10.87
N SER A 50 7.56 0.86 -10.66
CA SER A 50 7.04 1.19 -9.32
C SER A 50 5.89 0.27 -8.89
N ILE A 51 5.86 -0.08 -7.59
CA ILE A 51 4.85 -0.96 -6.98
C ILE A 51 4.25 -0.29 -5.74
N VAL A 52 2.93 -0.40 -5.58
CA VAL A 52 2.23 -0.03 -4.35
C VAL A 52 1.78 -1.25 -3.60
N ILE A 53 1.99 -1.21 -2.28
CA ILE A 53 1.63 -2.26 -1.36
C ILE A 53 0.78 -1.63 -0.27
N PHE A 54 -0.31 -2.31 0.11
CA PHE A 54 -1.09 -1.98 1.29
C PHE A 54 -0.68 -2.94 2.40
N PRO A 55 0.19 -2.53 3.35
CA PRO A 55 0.81 -3.43 4.31
C PRO A 55 -0.20 -4.05 5.30
N GLU A 56 -1.32 -3.37 5.59
CA GLU A 56 -2.42 -3.90 6.40
C GLU A 56 -3.16 -5.07 5.71
N GLY A 57 -3.14 -5.09 4.37
CA GLY A 57 -3.72 -6.15 3.55
C GLY A 57 -5.26 -6.23 3.56
N THR A 58 -5.95 -5.31 4.23
CA THR A 58 -7.39 -5.08 4.20
C THR A 58 -7.67 -3.58 4.36
N ARG A 59 -8.83 -3.12 3.89
CA ARG A 59 -9.33 -1.79 4.25
C ARG A 59 -9.74 -1.79 5.73
N SER A 60 -9.41 -0.70 6.41
CA SER A 60 -9.92 -0.39 7.75
C SER A 60 -11.44 -0.19 7.71
N ALA A 61 -12.13 -0.58 8.78
CA ALA A 61 -13.59 -0.43 8.91
C ALA A 61 -13.97 0.86 9.64
N ASP A 62 -13.12 1.29 10.57
CA ASP A 62 -13.31 2.42 11.49
C ASP A 62 -12.31 3.55 11.25
N GLY A 63 -11.38 3.40 10.29
CA GLY A 63 -10.33 4.39 10.01
C GLY A 63 -9.09 4.25 10.87
N THR A 64 -9.00 3.20 11.70
CA THR A 64 -7.76 2.88 12.44
C THR A 64 -6.74 2.22 11.53
N ILE A 65 -5.46 2.55 11.73
CA ILE A 65 -4.32 1.99 10.98
C ILE A 65 -3.84 0.74 11.70
N GLY A 66 -4.07 -0.41 11.08
CA GLY A 66 -3.72 -1.72 11.62
C GLY A 66 -2.21 -2.03 11.59
N PRO A 67 -1.82 -3.24 12.03
CA PRO A 67 -0.44 -3.70 11.97
C PRO A 67 0.00 -3.96 10.52
N PHE A 68 1.27 -3.66 10.23
CA PHE A 68 1.85 -3.80 8.91
C PHE A 68 2.53 -5.15 8.72
N LYS A 69 2.40 -5.72 7.51
CA LYS A 69 3.03 -6.99 7.15
C LYS A 69 4.43 -6.78 6.56
N LYS A 70 5.34 -7.72 6.86
CA LYS A 70 6.77 -7.69 6.48
C LYS A 70 7.10 -7.83 4.98
N GLY A 71 6.10 -7.85 4.10
CA GLY A 71 6.33 -8.04 2.66
C GLY A 71 7.07 -6.86 2.00
N GLY A 72 6.85 -5.63 2.48
CA GLY A 72 7.46 -4.42 1.91
C GLY A 72 8.99 -4.35 2.07
N PRO A 73 9.53 -4.42 3.30
CA PRO A 73 10.98 -4.41 3.54
C PRO A 73 11.72 -5.49 2.76
N LEU A 74 11.19 -6.72 2.74
CA LEU A 74 11.83 -7.82 2.02
C LEU A 74 11.90 -7.57 0.50
N LEU A 75 10.90 -6.91 -0.10
CA LEU A 75 10.94 -6.51 -1.50
C LEU A 75 11.96 -5.41 -1.75
N SER A 76 12.01 -4.41 -0.87
CA SER A 76 12.99 -3.32 -0.93
C SER A 76 14.42 -3.85 -0.92
N ILE A 77 14.75 -4.72 0.05
CA ILE A 77 16.09 -5.30 0.21
C ILE A 77 16.48 -6.13 -1.03
N ARG A 78 15.57 -6.97 -1.53
CA ARG A 78 15.89 -7.88 -2.65
C ARG A 78 15.90 -7.22 -4.03
N SER A 79 15.17 -6.13 -4.20
CA SER A 79 15.10 -5.40 -5.47
C SER A 79 16.06 -4.20 -5.53
N GLY A 80 16.50 -3.68 -4.37
CA GLY A 80 17.20 -2.40 -4.28
C GLY A 80 16.29 -1.17 -4.45
N ALA A 81 14.97 -1.37 -4.51
CA ALA A 81 14.02 -0.27 -4.67
C ALA A 81 13.77 0.43 -3.31
N PRO A 82 13.66 1.77 -3.28
CA PRO A 82 13.32 2.50 -2.06
C PRO A 82 11.86 2.28 -1.65
N LEU A 83 11.57 2.45 -0.36
CA LEU A 83 10.19 2.47 0.17
C LEU A 83 9.70 3.91 0.30
N VAL A 84 8.49 4.19 -0.19
CA VAL A 84 7.89 5.53 -0.11
C VAL A 84 6.60 5.44 0.72
N PRO A 85 6.54 6.00 1.94
CA PRO A 85 5.32 6.05 2.73
C PRO A 85 4.29 6.98 2.08
N VAL A 86 3.05 6.48 1.91
CA VAL A 86 1.93 7.26 1.36
C VAL A 86 0.75 7.19 2.32
N THR A 87 0.29 8.36 2.77
CA THR A 87 -0.88 8.49 3.64
C THR A 87 -2.09 8.92 2.83
N LEU A 88 -3.23 8.25 3.06
CA LEU A 88 -4.50 8.52 2.39
C LEU A 88 -5.57 8.86 3.43
N LEU A 89 -6.26 9.98 3.26
CA LEU A 89 -7.43 10.37 4.06
C LEU A 89 -8.66 10.60 3.17
N GLY A 90 -9.85 10.30 3.69
CA GLY A 90 -11.13 10.58 3.05
C GLY A 90 -11.64 9.47 2.10
N THR A 91 -10.77 8.54 1.68
CA THR A 91 -11.17 7.42 0.80
C THR A 91 -12.24 6.51 1.42
N GLY A 92 -12.19 6.30 2.75
CA GLY A 92 -13.20 5.53 3.48
C GLY A 92 -14.58 6.18 3.57
N ASN A 93 -14.65 7.52 3.46
CA ASN A 93 -15.90 8.27 3.47
C ASN A 93 -16.61 8.21 2.11
N ILE A 94 -15.82 8.12 1.03
CA ILE A 94 -16.31 7.97 -0.34
C ILE A 94 -16.86 6.55 -0.56
N ILE A 95 -16.09 5.52 -0.18
CA ILE A 95 -16.49 4.11 -0.33
C ILE A 95 -16.20 3.35 0.96
N LYS A 96 -17.24 3.21 1.80
CA LYS A 96 -17.16 2.42 3.03
C LYS A 96 -16.89 0.95 2.72
N LYS A 97 -16.16 0.28 3.61
CA LYS A 97 -15.90 -1.15 3.52
C LYS A 97 -17.23 -1.93 3.50
N GLY A 98 -17.43 -2.75 2.46
CA GLY A 98 -18.65 -3.55 2.28
C GLY A 98 -19.82 -2.82 1.63
N SER A 99 -19.70 -1.52 1.32
CA SER A 99 -20.72 -0.76 0.61
C SER A 99 -20.37 -0.64 -0.89
N GLY A 100 -21.38 -0.75 -1.75
CA GLY A 100 -21.29 -0.42 -3.18
C GLY A 100 -21.65 1.03 -3.50
N ILE A 101 -22.05 1.81 -2.48
CA ILE A 101 -22.49 3.20 -2.66
C ILE A 101 -21.27 4.12 -2.62
N ILE A 102 -21.06 4.84 -3.72
CA ILE A 102 -20.02 5.86 -3.85
C ILE A 102 -20.62 7.20 -3.46
N ARG A 103 -20.03 7.88 -2.48
CA ARG A 103 -20.41 9.25 -2.09
C ARG A 103 -19.34 10.23 -2.57
N PRO A 104 -19.72 11.40 -3.12
CA PRO A 104 -18.76 12.47 -3.36
C PRO A 104 -18.04 12.85 -2.07
N GLY A 105 -16.74 13.10 -2.16
CA GLY A 105 -15.92 13.46 -1.00
C GLY A 105 -14.53 13.89 -1.44
N LYS A 106 -13.81 14.54 -0.51
CA LYS A 106 -12.43 14.96 -0.73
C LYS A 106 -11.48 13.81 -0.36
N VAL A 107 -10.43 13.63 -1.16
CA VAL A 107 -9.31 12.74 -0.85
C VAL A 107 -8.08 13.59 -0.65
N GLN A 108 -7.37 13.34 0.45
CA GLN A 108 -6.06 13.94 0.70
C GLN A 108 -5.00 12.86 0.66
N ILE A 109 -3.88 13.18 0.02
CA ILE A 109 -2.74 12.28 -0.18
C ILE A 109 -1.50 13.00 0.29
N ILE A 110 -0.72 12.37 1.17
CA ILE A 110 0.62 12.82 1.53
C ILE A 110 1.60 11.75 1.06
N ILE A 111 2.60 12.18 0.28
CA ILE A 111 3.73 11.36 -0.13
C ILE A 111 4.91 11.80 0.73
N SER A 112 5.41 10.90 1.57
CA SER A 112 6.53 11.18 2.47
C SER A 112 7.88 10.91 1.78
N PRO A 113 9.00 11.40 2.33
CA PRO A 113 10.33 11.11 1.81
C PRO A 113 10.59 9.61 1.66
N ALA A 114 11.32 9.26 0.60
CA ALA A 114 11.72 7.88 0.34
C ALA A 114 12.73 7.39 1.37
N ILE A 115 12.57 6.15 1.82
CA ILE A 115 13.53 5.41 2.63
C ILE A 115 14.39 4.57 1.68
N PRO A 116 15.69 4.86 1.53
CA PRO A 116 16.57 4.12 0.63
C PRO A 116 16.66 2.65 1.02
N SER A 117 16.80 1.75 0.04
CA SER A 117 16.90 0.31 0.30
C SER A 117 18.06 -0.06 1.21
N GLN A 118 19.16 0.70 1.18
CA GLN A 118 20.31 0.52 2.07
C GLN A 118 19.93 0.75 3.53
N ALA A 119 19.22 1.85 3.83
CA ALA A 119 18.72 2.13 5.17
C ALA A 119 17.73 1.05 5.65
N VAL A 120 16.96 0.45 4.73
CA VAL A 120 16.08 -0.68 5.04
C VAL A 120 16.88 -1.95 5.36
N ALA A 121 18.03 -2.17 4.72
CA ALA A 121 18.87 -3.34 4.92
C ALA A 121 19.75 -3.26 6.18
N ASP A 122 20.15 -2.05 6.57
CA ASP A 122 20.99 -1.79 7.75
C ASP A 122 20.19 -1.88 9.07
N ASP A 123 18.86 -1.83 9.02
CA ASP A 123 17.97 -1.89 10.17
C ASP A 123 17.17 -3.21 10.21
N ARG A 124 16.54 -3.50 11.35
CA ARG A 124 15.63 -4.64 11.49
C ARG A 124 14.36 -4.36 10.71
N GLU A 125 13.88 -5.35 9.96
CA GLU A 125 12.64 -5.24 9.16
C GLU A 125 11.46 -4.66 9.96
N ASP A 126 11.34 -5.03 11.24
CA ASP A 126 10.27 -4.58 12.13
C ASP A 126 10.41 -3.08 12.48
N ALA A 127 11.62 -2.59 12.70
CA ALA A 127 11.87 -1.19 13.02
C ALA A 127 11.52 -0.28 11.82
N VAL A 128 11.88 -0.70 10.60
CA VAL A 128 11.51 0.01 9.36
C VAL A 128 9.99 0.04 9.17
N LEU A 129 9.29 -1.06 9.46
CA LEU A 129 7.83 -1.11 9.37
C LEU A 129 7.17 -0.19 10.38
N ASP A 130 7.67 -0.18 11.62
CA ASP A 130 7.16 0.70 12.67
C ASP A 130 7.42 2.17 12.33
N GLN A 131 8.60 2.49 11.79
CA GLN A 131 8.91 3.83 11.29
C GLN A 131 7.92 4.27 10.20
N ILE A 132 7.70 3.44 9.18
CA ILE A 132 6.75 3.75 8.09
C ILE A 132 5.34 3.90 8.64
N ARG A 133 4.94 3.04 9.58
CA ARG A 133 3.62 3.10 10.22
C ARG A 133 3.47 4.39 11.00
N ASN A 134 4.47 4.80 11.77
CA ASN A 134 4.45 6.02 12.57
C ASN A 134 4.33 7.26 11.67
N ILE A 135 5.11 7.34 10.59
CA ILE A 135 5.00 8.40 9.57
C ILE A 135 3.56 8.48 9.04
N ILE A 136 2.98 7.33 8.69
CA ILE A 136 1.61 7.30 8.14
C ILE A 136 0.58 7.74 9.18
N CYS A 137 0.70 7.27 10.42
CA CYS A 137 -0.17 7.64 11.54
C CYS A 137 -0.10 9.13 11.88
N GLU A 138 1.10 9.70 11.95
CA GLU A 138 1.33 11.13 12.23
C GLU A 138 0.71 12.00 11.14
N ASN A 139 0.98 11.68 9.87
CA ASN A 139 0.36 12.34 8.74
C ASN A 139 -1.17 12.23 8.77
N TYR A 140 -1.69 11.04 9.12
CA TYR A 140 -3.13 10.79 9.17
C TYR A 140 -3.80 11.62 10.28
N ALA A 141 -3.17 11.70 11.46
CA ALA A 141 -3.62 12.53 12.56
C ALA A 141 -3.59 14.02 12.19
N ALA A 142 -2.51 14.50 11.58
CA ALA A 142 -2.37 15.89 11.14
C ALA A 142 -3.43 16.30 10.10
N LEU A 143 -3.76 15.41 9.15
CA LEU A 143 -4.82 15.64 8.17
C LEU A 143 -6.22 15.59 8.79
N SER A 144 -6.42 14.70 9.77
CA SER A 144 -7.71 14.57 10.47
C SER A 144 -8.06 15.84 11.26
N VAL A 145 -7.07 16.45 11.93
CA VAL A 145 -7.24 17.73 12.64
C VAL A 145 -7.57 18.88 11.69
N LYS A 146 -6.86 18.98 10.56
CA LYS A 146 -7.12 20.03 9.55
C LYS A 146 -8.50 19.93 8.88
N THR A 147 -9.09 18.74 8.86
CA THR A 147 -10.43 18.52 8.28
C THR A 147 -11.54 18.91 9.26
N GLY A 148 -11.27 18.93 10.57
CA GLY A 148 -12.23 19.31 11.61
C GLY A 148 -12.30 20.81 11.94
N SER A 149 -11.41 21.65 11.36
CA SER A 149 -11.35 23.10 11.65
C SER A 149 -11.97 23.96 10.55
N GLY A 150 -12.92 23.43 9.78
CA GLY A 150 -13.43 24.08 8.57
C GLY A 150 -14.87 23.74 8.22
N ASP A 151 -15.74 23.68 9.23
CA ASP A 151 -17.20 23.83 9.11
C ASP A 151 -17.69 24.82 10.19
#